data_AF-A0A7C6DWT3-F1
#
_entry.id   AF-A0A7C6DWT3-F1
#
_cell.length_a   1.000
_cell.length_b   1.000
_cell.length_c   1.000
_cell.angle_alpha   90.00
_cell.angle_beta   90.00
_cell.angle_gamma   90.00
#
_symmetry.space_group_name_H-M   'P 1'
#
loop_
_entity.id
_entity.type
_entity.pdbx_description
1 polymer ?
#
loop_
_entity_poly.entity_id
_entity_poly.type
_entity_poly.pdbx_seq_one_letter_code
_entity_poly.pdbx_strand_id
1 'polypeptide(L)'
;RYLKVDEIFKSLSFQISNDLIPYDSRFYKDDLHLFVFNFLPLEINKLVECEIEFHLQDILVGLNPNVKISLKSSSIPGFKITDDKGNEIRYQILSRDEKYSLVWGYHEYPHQILVDNFKILLDTQKLPPLGWKKFNIIKTDLFPNYSSNLRIEFNGNEYLIENDSLKIKVNKNGSLKIVDKINHIEFDDLNIFEESGDAGDEFNYCFPDKDEFYYSTDFKPEIKIIETGPLRTGIQIRYLMLIPAQTSIQGRSVEKTEMEIISNVYLEYNSKRVDIKTKINNTAKNHRVRVLFRTNINTNISYADSQFCIVKRTHKKYNWDEYPYEKPLNLEVLQRFVCIQDENKGIAIFTRGLHEYELSLDKPGQIGITLLRGIGQLSESNLKTRPGGDAGWKNETPDAQCLGMHEFEYSIFLYKPNNFKDVNHQAEIYHSPNFTVKRKQPLQNFSRFSMLNVEGDNIILSALKTSEDGKGIILRIYNPTDKDSTAKLRLNFSHKEFSLAKLSEEKIKSLEPESDGYYSIAVPAFKILTFKIEL
;
A
#
# COMPACT_ATOMS: atom_id res chain seq x y z
N ARG A 1 -17.85 7.05 10.42
CA ARG A 1 -17.69 8.02 9.31
C ARG A 1 -16.89 7.42 8.16
N TYR A 2 -15.67 6.89 8.41
CA TYR A 2 -14.86 6.21 7.38
C TYR A 2 -15.61 5.12 6.61
N LEU A 3 -16.33 4.24 7.30
CA LEU A 3 -17.16 3.21 6.65
C LEU A 3 -18.20 3.80 5.67
N LYS A 4 -18.82 4.93 6.01
CA LYS A 4 -19.78 5.60 5.12
C LYS A 4 -19.10 6.17 3.86
N VAL A 5 -17.87 6.68 4.00
CA VAL A 5 -17.09 7.16 2.84
C VAL A 5 -16.75 6.00 1.92
N ASP A 6 -16.36 4.86 2.48
CA ASP A 6 -16.07 3.63 1.72
C ASP A 6 -17.33 3.10 1.00
N GLU A 7 -18.49 3.10 1.66
CA GLU A 7 -19.79 2.76 1.05
C GLU A 7 -20.12 3.66 -0.15
N ILE A 8 -19.97 4.99 0.02
CA ILE A 8 -20.19 5.95 -1.07
C ILE A 8 -19.21 5.71 -2.21
N PHE A 9 -17.92 5.50 -1.89
CA PHE A 9 -16.89 5.23 -2.89
C PHE A 9 -17.20 3.96 -3.69
N LYS A 10 -17.57 2.87 -3.03
CA LYS A 10 -17.97 1.60 -3.68
C LYS A 10 -19.18 1.80 -4.60
N SER A 11 -20.21 2.49 -4.13
CA SER A 11 -21.43 2.76 -4.89
C SER A 11 -21.15 3.62 -6.13
N LEU A 12 -20.43 4.73 -5.96
CA LEU A 12 -20.10 5.64 -7.05
C LEU A 12 -19.16 4.97 -8.06
N SER A 13 -18.16 4.23 -7.59
CA SER A 13 -17.24 3.49 -8.47
C SER A 13 -17.96 2.43 -9.29
N PHE A 14 -18.94 1.73 -8.71
CA PHE A 14 -19.78 0.77 -9.42
C PHE A 14 -20.59 1.45 -10.52
N GLN A 15 -21.26 2.57 -10.22
CA GLN A 15 -22.04 3.32 -11.19
C GLN A 15 -21.16 3.85 -12.33
N ILE A 16 -20.07 4.56 -12.02
CA ILE A 16 -19.13 5.11 -13.01
C ILE A 16 -18.57 4.00 -13.90
N SER A 17 -18.22 2.84 -13.32
CA SER A 17 -17.70 1.72 -14.11
C SER A 17 -18.74 1.19 -15.10
N ASN A 18 -20.02 1.16 -14.74
CA ASN A 18 -21.11 0.72 -15.61
C ASN A 18 -21.44 1.74 -16.70
N ASP A 19 -21.27 3.03 -16.43
CA ASP A 19 -21.41 4.10 -17.42
C ASP A 19 -20.24 4.09 -18.43
N LEU A 20 -19.02 3.81 -17.96
CA LEU A 20 -17.81 3.78 -18.79
C LEU A 20 -17.68 2.49 -19.62
N ILE A 21 -17.98 1.35 -19.00
CA ILE A 21 -17.88 0.03 -19.62
C ILE A 21 -19.29 -0.58 -19.55
N PRO A 22 -19.95 -0.84 -20.69
CA PRO A 22 -21.31 -1.34 -20.72
C PRO A 22 -21.50 -2.51 -19.75
N TYR A 23 -22.66 -2.61 -19.14
CA TYR A 23 -23.03 -3.67 -18.20
C TYR A 23 -24.43 -4.17 -18.55
N ASP A 24 -24.59 -5.49 -18.67
CA ASP A 24 -25.86 -6.12 -19.02
C ASP A 24 -26.14 -7.26 -18.03
N SER A 25 -27.09 -7.05 -17.12
CA SER A 25 -27.44 -8.01 -16.06
C SER A 25 -27.99 -9.33 -16.59
N ARG A 26 -28.47 -9.37 -17.85
CA ARG A 26 -28.96 -10.60 -18.48
C ARG A 26 -27.83 -11.62 -18.71
N PHE A 27 -26.58 -11.15 -18.75
CA PHE A 27 -25.40 -12.00 -18.72
C PHE A 27 -24.90 -12.08 -17.28
N TYR A 28 -25.34 -13.09 -16.54
CA TYR A 28 -25.04 -13.22 -15.11
C TYR A 28 -24.20 -14.46 -14.76
N LYS A 29 -23.88 -15.31 -15.74
CA LYS A 29 -23.18 -16.59 -15.54
C LYS A 29 -21.68 -16.40 -15.28
N ASP A 30 -20.84 -16.63 -16.28
CA ASP A 30 -19.39 -16.62 -16.12
C ASP A 30 -18.82 -15.22 -16.35
N ASP A 31 -17.75 -14.89 -15.63
CA ASP A 31 -16.91 -13.74 -15.99
C ASP A 31 -16.23 -14.00 -17.34
N LEU A 32 -16.41 -13.09 -18.31
CA LEU A 32 -15.83 -13.18 -19.66
C LEU A 32 -14.70 -12.17 -19.86
N HIS A 33 -14.77 -11.03 -19.19
CA HIS A 33 -13.78 -9.97 -19.29
C HIS A 33 -13.43 -9.39 -17.93
N LEU A 34 -12.16 -9.03 -17.79
CA LEU A 34 -11.61 -8.33 -16.64
C LEU A 34 -10.95 -7.04 -17.14
N PHE A 35 -11.34 -5.91 -16.58
CA PHE A 35 -10.71 -4.62 -16.83
C PHE A 35 -9.88 -4.26 -15.61
N VAL A 36 -8.63 -3.88 -15.84
CA VAL A 36 -7.73 -3.41 -14.78
C VAL A 36 -7.35 -1.97 -15.05
N PHE A 37 -7.56 -1.11 -14.06
CA PHE A 37 -7.32 0.32 -14.16
C PHE A 37 -5.96 0.68 -13.57
N ASN A 38 -5.30 1.65 -14.19
CA ASN A 38 -4.12 2.32 -13.69
C ASN A 38 -4.43 3.80 -13.53
N PHE A 39 -4.39 4.27 -12.29
CA PHE A 39 -4.63 5.68 -11.95
C PHE A 39 -3.35 6.50 -11.81
N LEU A 40 -2.19 5.88 -12.05
CA LEU A 40 -0.93 6.62 -12.12
C LEU A 40 -0.78 7.25 -13.51
N PRO A 41 -0.09 8.39 -13.60
CA PRO A 41 0.09 9.10 -14.86
C PRO A 41 1.21 8.52 -15.72
N LEU A 42 1.71 7.33 -15.37
CA LEU A 42 2.79 6.62 -16.04
C LEU A 42 2.39 5.14 -16.31
N GLU A 43 2.99 4.54 -17.33
CA GLU A 43 2.78 3.11 -17.64
C GLU A 43 3.43 2.24 -16.56
N ILE A 44 2.66 1.29 -16.01
CA ILE A 44 3.15 0.38 -14.96
C ILE A 44 3.02 -1.09 -15.33
N ASN A 45 3.97 -1.88 -14.85
CA ASN A 45 3.86 -3.33 -14.76
C ASN A 45 3.52 -3.66 -13.31
N LYS A 46 2.26 -3.96 -13.03
CA LYS A 46 1.79 -4.19 -11.66
C LYS A 46 1.11 -5.56 -11.57
N LEU A 47 1.36 -6.27 -10.48
CA LEU A 47 0.55 -7.43 -10.13
C LEU A 47 -0.72 -6.97 -9.41
N VAL A 48 -1.87 -7.51 -9.81
CA VAL A 48 -3.17 -7.12 -9.26
C VAL A 48 -3.89 -8.34 -8.72
N GLU A 49 -4.23 -8.31 -7.43
CA GLU A 49 -5.15 -9.28 -6.84
C GLU A 49 -6.58 -8.97 -7.28
N CYS A 50 -7.28 -9.97 -7.83
CA CYS A 50 -8.69 -9.86 -8.21
C CYS A 50 -9.40 -11.22 -8.10
N GLU A 51 -10.73 -11.20 -8.24
CA GLU A 51 -11.56 -12.40 -8.24
C GLU A 51 -12.08 -12.71 -9.64
N ILE A 52 -12.23 -13.99 -9.96
CA ILE A 52 -12.89 -14.48 -11.17
C ILE A 52 -13.91 -15.55 -10.76
N GLU A 53 -15.12 -15.46 -11.30
CA GLU A 53 -16.23 -16.34 -10.97
C GLU A 53 -16.73 -17.11 -12.20
N PHE A 54 -16.99 -18.39 -11.98
CA PHE A 54 -17.66 -19.26 -12.95
C PHE A 54 -18.94 -19.82 -12.35
N HIS A 55 -20.02 -19.79 -13.12
CA HIS A 55 -21.34 -20.24 -12.69
C HIS A 55 -21.37 -21.74 -12.43
N LEU A 56 -21.95 -22.13 -11.29
CA LEU A 56 -22.23 -23.52 -10.96
C LEU A 56 -23.73 -23.82 -10.96
N GLN A 57 -24.54 -22.93 -10.39
CA GLN A 57 -25.96 -23.18 -10.16
C GLN A 57 -26.74 -21.87 -9.99
N ASP A 58 -27.95 -21.80 -10.54
CA ASP A 58 -28.91 -20.74 -10.21
C ASP A 58 -29.56 -21.03 -8.86
N ILE A 59 -29.57 -20.05 -7.96
CA ILE A 59 -30.22 -20.15 -6.66
C ILE A 59 -31.61 -19.54 -6.75
N LEU A 60 -32.61 -20.39 -6.54
CA LEU A 60 -33.99 -19.96 -6.50
C LEU A 60 -34.27 -19.24 -5.18
N VAL A 61 -34.71 -17.98 -5.27
CA VAL A 61 -35.21 -17.22 -4.13
C VAL A 61 -36.73 -17.11 -4.27
N GLY A 62 -37.47 -17.78 -3.39
CA GLY A 62 -38.93 -17.76 -3.35
C GLY A 62 -39.58 -19.13 -3.18
N LEU A 63 -40.87 -19.14 -2.86
CA LEU A 63 -41.63 -20.34 -2.49
C LEU A 63 -42.40 -20.98 -3.66
N ASN A 64 -42.07 -20.69 -4.92
CA ASN A 64 -42.83 -21.24 -6.06
C ASN A 64 -42.51 -22.75 -6.23
N PRO A 65 -43.43 -23.66 -5.86
CA PRO A 65 -43.15 -25.10 -5.85
C PRO A 65 -43.03 -25.70 -7.25
N ASN A 66 -43.43 -24.94 -8.29
CA ASN A 66 -43.38 -25.38 -9.68
C ASN A 66 -42.02 -25.10 -10.35
N VAL A 67 -41.14 -24.32 -9.70
CA VAL A 67 -39.81 -24.04 -10.26
C VAL A 67 -38.82 -25.10 -9.80
N LYS A 68 -38.28 -25.85 -10.76
CA LYS A 68 -37.27 -26.87 -10.47
C LYS A 68 -35.93 -26.22 -10.12
N ILE A 69 -35.31 -26.70 -9.05
CA ILE A 69 -33.95 -26.30 -8.65
C ILE A 69 -33.00 -26.68 -9.78
N SER A 70 -32.17 -25.73 -10.23
CA SER A 70 -31.16 -26.00 -11.24
C SER A 70 -30.14 -27.03 -10.71
N LEU A 71 -29.69 -27.98 -11.52
CA LEU A 71 -28.65 -28.91 -11.09
C LEU A 71 -27.33 -28.17 -10.95
N LYS A 72 -26.59 -28.47 -9.88
CA LYS A 72 -25.25 -27.92 -9.67
C LYS A 72 -24.27 -28.51 -10.69
N SER A 73 -23.61 -27.64 -11.45
CA SER A 73 -22.55 -28.01 -12.38
C SER A 73 -21.27 -28.40 -11.63
N SER A 74 -20.37 -29.12 -12.30
CA SER A 74 -19.04 -29.39 -11.77
C SER A 74 -18.17 -28.13 -11.76
N SER A 75 -17.25 -28.07 -10.80
CA SER A 75 -16.19 -27.06 -10.76
C SER A 75 -15.39 -27.04 -12.07
N ILE A 76 -14.94 -25.87 -12.50
CA ILE A 76 -14.26 -25.75 -13.80
C ILE A 76 -12.86 -26.38 -13.74
N PRO A 77 -12.41 -27.07 -14.80
CA PRO A 77 -11.12 -27.76 -14.78
C PRO A 77 -9.94 -26.81 -15.06
N GLY A 78 -10.20 -25.67 -15.69
CA GLY A 78 -9.19 -24.64 -15.96
C GLY A 78 -9.77 -23.39 -16.64
N PHE A 79 -8.96 -22.34 -16.67
CA PHE A 79 -9.16 -21.20 -17.55
C PHE A 79 -7.81 -20.59 -17.92
N LYS A 80 -7.77 -19.76 -18.95
CA LYS A 80 -6.65 -18.88 -19.27
C LYS A 80 -7.12 -17.44 -19.41
N ILE A 81 -6.19 -16.51 -19.27
CA ILE A 81 -6.44 -15.08 -19.47
C ILE A 81 -5.63 -14.63 -20.67
N THR A 82 -6.25 -13.86 -21.58
CA THR A 82 -5.54 -13.26 -22.71
C THR A 82 -5.71 -11.75 -22.75
N ASP A 83 -4.77 -11.05 -23.38
CA ASP A 83 -4.99 -9.66 -23.77
C ASP A 83 -5.94 -9.55 -24.98
N ASP A 84 -6.15 -8.34 -25.47
CA ASP A 84 -6.96 -8.03 -26.65
C ASP A 84 -6.38 -8.56 -27.96
N LYS A 85 -5.08 -8.87 -27.99
CA LYS A 85 -4.37 -9.45 -29.13
C LYS A 85 -4.35 -10.98 -29.10
N GLY A 86 -4.93 -11.59 -28.07
CA GLY A 86 -4.95 -13.04 -27.87
C GLY A 86 -3.67 -13.61 -27.26
N ASN A 87 -2.72 -12.77 -26.82
CA ASN A 87 -1.55 -13.22 -26.09
C ASN A 87 -1.95 -13.68 -24.70
N GLU A 88 -1.43 -14.82 -24.25
CA GLU A 88 -1.69 -15.33 -22.92
C GLU A 88 -1.03 -14.45 -21.85
N ILE A 89 -1.78 -14.18 -20.79
CA ILE A 89 -1.38 -13.34 -19.67
C ILE A 89 -1.27 -14.22 -18.43
N ARG A 90 -0.09 -14.14 -17.80
CA ARG A 90 0.23 -14.94 -16.62
C ARG A 90 -0.63 -14.52 -15.45
N TYR A 91 -1.09 -15.51 -14.70
CA TYR A 91 -1.74 -15.31 -13.42
C TYR A 91 -1.36 -16.43 -12.46
N GLN A 92 -1.63 -16.23 -11.19
CA GLN A 92 -1.39 -17.20 -10.13
C GLN A 92 -2.66 -17.32 -9.30
N ILE A 93 -3.12 -18.55 -9.03
CA ILE A 93 -4.26 -18.78 -8.15
C ILE A 93 -3.78 -18.65 -6.71
N LEU A 94 -4.42 -17.77 -5.94
CA LEU A 94 -4.16 -17.55 -4.51
C LEU A 94 -5.11 -18.38 -3.65
N SER A 95 -6.39 -18.48 -4.06
CA SER A 95 -7.37 -19.35 -3.42
C SER A 95 -8.47 -19.74 -4.40
N ARG A 96 -9.15 -20.85 -4.09
CA ARG A 96 -10.35 -21.32 -4.78
C ARG A 96 -11.38 -21.75 -3.73
N ASP A 97 -12.60 -21.26 -3.88
CA ASP A 97 -13.72 -21.57 -2.99
C ASP A 97 -15.03 -21.53 -3.77
N GLU A 98 -16.09 -22.11 -3.22
CA GLU A 98 -17.44 -21.90 -3.72
C GLU A 98 -18.15 -20.85 -2.86
N LYS A 99 -18.81 -19.88 -3.50
CA LYS A 99 -19.57 -18.85 -2.80
C LYS A 99 -20.85 -18.47 -3.52
N TYR A 100 -21.74 -17.81 -2.80
CA TYR A 100 -22.91 -17.17 -3.41
C TYR A 100 -22.53 -15.79 -3.95
N SER A 101 -22.82 -15.54 -5.22
CA SER A 101 -22.65 -14.25 -5.89
C SER A 101 -24.01 -13.62 -6.16
N LEU A 102 -24.07 -12.29 -6.05
CA LEU A 102 -25.28 -11.48 -6.28
C LEU A 102 -25.08 -10.65 -7.54
N VAL A 103 -26.03 -10.76 -8.47
CA VAL A 103 -26.06 -9.96 -9.70
C VAL A 103 -27.20 -8.97 -9.61
N TRP A 104 -26.84 -7.69 -9.69
CA TRP A 104 -27.78 -6.57 -9.65
C TRP A 104 -28.13 -6.14 -11.08
N GLY A 105 -29.43 -5.98 -11.36
CA GLY A 105 -29.93 -5.37 -12.58
C GLY A 105 -30.56 -4.01 -12.30
N TYR A 106 -30.49 -3.08 -13.24
CA TYR A 106 -31.20 -1.79 -13.13
C TYR A 106 -32.71 -1.94 -13.31
N HIS A 107 -33.14 -2.97 -14.03
CA HIS A 107 -34.54 -3.19 -14.41
C HIS A 107 -35.07 -4.58 -14.04
N GLU A 108 -34.29 -5.38 -13.30
CA GLU A 108 -34.59 -6.76 -12.94
C GLU A 108 -34.35 -6.98 -11.45
N TYR A 109 -35.05 -7.95 -10.86
CA TYR A 109 -34.78 -8.35 -9.47
C TYR A 109 -33.37 -8.93 -9.35
N PRO A 110 -32.69 -8.76 -8.20
CA PRO A 110 -31.37 -9.33 -7.99
C PRO A 110 -31.40 -10.86 -8.14
N HIS A 111 -30.40 -11.39 -8.84
CA HIS A 111 -30.20 -12.83 -8.99
C HIS A 111 -29.12 -13.31 -8.01
N GLN A 112 -29.36 -14.45 -7.37
CA GLN A 112 -28.32 -15.14 -6.61
C GLN A 112 -27.89 -16.40 -7.36
N ILE A 113 -26.59 -16.62 -7.45
CA ILE A 113 -25.99 -17.79 -8.09
C ILE A 113 -24.92 -18.39 -7.18
N LEU A 114 -24.72 -19.70 -7.28
CA LEU A 114 -23.54 -20.37 -6.74
C LEU A 114 -22.44 -20.32 -7.79
N VAL A 115 -21.22 -19.94 -7.39
CA VAL A 115 -20.07 -19.81 -8.28
C VAL A 115 -18.85 -20.55 -7.74
N ASP A 116 -18.02 -21.04 -8.66
CA ASP A 116 -16.63 -21.43 -8.43
C ASP A 116 -15.80 -20.14 -8.49
N ASN A 117 -15.32 -19.69 -7.33
CA ASN A 117 -14.63 -18.43 -7.14
C ASN A 117 -13.12 -18.66 -7.05
N PHE A 118 -12.37 -17.85 -7.80
CA PHE A 118 -10.92 -17.85 -7.79
C PHE A 118 -10.42 -16.48 -7.39
N LYS A 119 -9.67 -16.40 -6.29
CA LYS A 119 -8.81 -15.24 -6.05
C LYS A 119 -7.50 -15.47 -6.81
N ILE A 120 -7.15 -14.56 -7.70
CA ILE A 120 -5.93 -14.64 -8.50
C ILE A 120 -5.05 -13.41 -8.29
N LEU A 121 -3.76 -13.58 -8.62
CA LEU A 121 -2.80 -12.51 -8.84
C LEU A 121 -2.52 -12.44 -10.35
N LEU A 122 -2.86 -11.34 -11.00
CA LEU A 122 -2.72 -11.15 -12.44
C LEU A 122 -1.48 -10.30 -12.78
N ASP A 123 -0.65 -10.76 -13.72
CA ASP A 123 0.40 -9.95 -14.34
C ASP A 123 -0.18 -9.06 -15.43
N THR A 124 -0.42 -7.79 -15.11
CA THR A 124 -1.19 -6.91 -15.99
C THR A 124 -0.45 -6.50 -17.27
N GLN A 125 0.89 -6.58 -17.26
CA GLN A 125 1.77 -6.21 -18.37
C GLN A 125 1.42 -4.88 -19.07
N LYS A 126 2.19 -3.83 -18.78
CA LYS A 126 2.12 -2.52 -19.41
C LYS A 126 0.73 -1.90 -19.31
N LEU A 127 0.26 -1.61 -18.10
CA LEU A 127 -0.99 -0.87 -17.92
C LEU A 127 -0.81 0.58 -18.38
N PRO A 128 -1.67 1.08 -19.29
CA PRO A 128 -1.57 2.46 -19.77
C PRO A 128 -1.74 3.48 -18.63
N PRO A 129 -1.10 4.65 -18.71
CA PRO A 129 -1.30 5.71 -17.73
C PRO A 129 -2.74 6.23 -17.75
N LEU A 130 -3.29 6.51 -16.57
CA LEU A 130 -4.63 7.05 -16.35
C LEU A 130 -5.68 6.41 -17.25
N GLY A 131 -5.80 5.10 -17.17
CA GLY A 131 -6.63 4.33 -18.08
C GLY A 131 -6.81 2.89 -17.67
N TRP A 132 -7.11 2.01 -18.63
CA TRP A 132 -7.36 0.60 -18.36
C TRP A 132 -6.88 -0.32 -19.48
N LYS A 133 -6.75 -1.59 -19.14
CA LYS A 133 -6.55 -2.70 -20.08
C LYS A 133 -7.62 -3.76 -19.84
N LYS A 134 -8.24 -4.26 -20.92
CA LYS A 134 -9.18 -5.39 -20.91
C LYS A 134 -8.40 -6.69 -21.11
N PHE A 135 -8.79 -7.69 -20.33
CA PHE A 135 -8.36 -9.07 -20.45
C PHE A 135 -9.59 -9.95 -20.72
N ASN A 136 -9.40 -11.02 -21.50
CA ASN A 136 -10.43 -12.00 -21.79
C ASN A 136 -10.20 -13.26 -20.96
N ILE A 137 -11.27 -13.83 -20.42
CA ILE A 137 -11.25 -15.04 -19.61
C ILE A 137 -11.82 -16.17 -20.47
N ILE A 138 -11.06 -17.24 -20.64
CA ILE A 138 -11.39 -18.34 -21.55
C ILE A 138 -11.29 -19.65 -20.77
N LYS A 139 -12.41 -20.38 -20.62
CA LYS A 139 -12.41 -21.72 -20.01
C LYS A 139 -11.54 -22.69 -20.80
N THR A 140 -10.82 -23.54 -20.09
CA THR A 140 -9.90 -24.55 -20.65
C THR A 140 -10.03 -25.85 -19.87
N ASP A 141 -9.47 -26.94 -20.39
CA ASP A 141 -9.51 -28.25 -19.73
C ASP A 141 -8.49 -28.39 -18.57
N LEU A 142 -7.57 -27.45 -18.44
CA LEU A 142 -6.54 -27.42 -17.41
C LEU A 142 -6.00 -26.01 -17.19
N PHE A 143 -5.45 -25.75 -16.00
CA PHE A 143 -4.78 -24.50 -15.69
C PHE A 143 -3.43 -24.39 -16.40
N PRO A 144 -3.08 -23.22 -16.97
CA PRO A 144 -1.75 -22.97 -17.48
C PRO A 144 -0.67 -23.14 -16.41
N ASN A 145 0.50 -23.61 -16.83
CA ASN A 145 1.69 -23.65 -16.00
C ASN A 145 2.69 -22.62 -16.51
N TYR A 146 3.04 -21.64 -15.68
CA TYR A 146 3.93 -20.55 -16.06
C TYR A 146 5.32 -20.76 -15.48
N SER A 147 6.35 -20.56 -16.31
CA SER A 147 7.72 -20.47 -15.82
C SER A 147 7.93 -19.17 -15.05
N SER A 148 8.82 -19.23 -14.05
CA SER A 148 9.23 -18.08 -13.27
C SER A 148 10.70 -18.14 -12.92
N ASN A 149 11.29 -16.96 -12.83
CA ASN A 149 12.60 -16.69 -12.27
C ASN A 149 12.54 -16.53 -10.74
N LEU A 150 11.35 -16.49 -10.13
CA LEU A 150 11.21 -16.52 -8.68
C LEU A 150 11.76 -17.83 -8.14
N ARG A 151 12.71 -17.69 -7.21
CA ARG A 151 13.28 -18.81 -6.48
C ARG A 151 12.85 -18.73 -5.04
N ILE A 152 12.57 -19.90 -4.49
CA ILE A 152 12.35 -20.09 -3.07
C ILE A 152 13.13 -21.31 -2.62
N GLU A 153 13.93 -21.13 -1.59
CA GLU A 153 14.81 -22.17 -1.09
C GLU A 153 14.67 -22.29 0.42
N PHE A 154 14.60 -23.54 0.88
CA PHE A 154 14.78 -23.91 2.28
C PHE A 154 15.89 -24.96 2.37
N ASN A 155 17.05 -24.57 2.87
CA ASN A 155 18.22 -25.46 2.99
C ASN A 155 18.32 -26.14 4.37
N GLY A 156 17.20 -26.27 5.07
CA GLY A 156 17.11 -26.85 6.41
C GLY A 156 17.33 -25.84 7.55
N ASN A 157 18.04 -24.73 7.31
CA ASN A 157 18.33 -23.71 8.33
C ASN A 157 18.04 -22.27 7.90
N GLU A 158 17.85 -22.02 6.61
CA GLU A 158 17.69 -20.67 6.04
C GLU A 158 16.54 -20.67 5.05
N TYR A 159 15.71 -19.62 5.13
CA TYR A 159 14.66 -19.35 4.15
C TYR A 159 15.11 -18.22 3.25
N LEU A 160 14.98 -18.42 1.95
CA LEU A 160 15.43 -17.49 0.93
C LEU A 160 14.38 -17.35 -0.16
N ILE A 161 14.09 -16.12 -0.55
CA ILE A 161 13.32 -15.79 -1.75
C ILE A 161 14.11 -14.82 -2.62
N GLU A 162 14.08 -15.04 -3.93
CA GLU A 162 14.87 -14.27 -4.89
C GLU A 162 14.11 -14.08 -6.20
N ASN A 163 14.20 -12.89 -6.80
CA ASN A 163 13.75 -12.58 -8.16
C ASN A 163 14.94 -12.01 -8.95
N ASP A 164 14.76 -11.43 -10.14
CA ASP A 164 15.89 -10.87 -10.91
C ASP A 164 16.60 -9.68 -10.24
N SER A 165 15.90 -8.91 -9.41
CA SER A 165 16.40 -7.67 -8.81
C SER A 165 16.87 -7.82 -7.36
N LEU A 166 16.20 -8.69 -6.59
CA LEU A 166 16.36 -8.79 -5.15
C LEU A 166 16.62 -10.21 -4.70
N LYS A 167 17.39 -10.33 -3.62
CA LYS A 167 17.54 -11.55 -2.83
C LYS A 167 17.24 -11.24 -1.37
N ILE A 168 16.34 -11.99 -0.76
CA ILE A 168 15.93 -11.85 0.63
C ILE A 168 16.23 -13.15 1.37
N LYS A 169 16.90 -13.02 2.51
CA LYS A 169 17.15 -14.11 3.44
C LYS A 169 16.48 -13.79 4.78
N VAL A 170 15.78 -14.77 5.34
CA VAL A 170 15.28 -14.70 6.71
C VAL A 170 16.34 -15.30 7.63
N ASN A 171 16.84 -14.50 8.56
CA ASN A 171 17.82 -14.92 9.55
C ASN A 171 17.18 -15.83 10.60
N LYS A 172 17.99 -16.55 11.38
CA LYS A 172 17.51 -17.47 12.42
C LYS A 172 16.66 -16.80 13.50
N ASN A 173 16.93 -15.53 13.78
CA ASN A 173 16.17 -14.68 14.70
C ASN A 173 14.96 -14.01 14.04
N GLY A 174 14.70 -14.31 12.76
CA GLY A 174 13.58 -13.81 11.96
C GLY A 174 13.73 -12.38 11.43
N SER A 175 14.87 -11.72 11.63
CA SER A 175 15.22 -10.50 10.90
C SER A 175 15.50 -10.80 9.42
N LEU A 176 15.51 -9.75 8.59
CA LEU A 176 15.71 -9.87 7.14
C LEU A 176 17.07 -9.32 6.71
N LYS A 177 17.76 -10.07 5.86
CA LYS A 177 18.82 -9.56 4.98
C LYS A 177 18.26 -9.35 3.58
N ILE A 178 18.41 -8.15 3.03
CA ILE A 178 17.95 -7.80 1.68
C ILE A 178 19.15 -7.33 0.85
N VAL A 179 19.30 -7.92 -0.33
CA VAL A 179 20.34 -7.58 -1.31
C VAL A 179 19.66 -7.12 -2.60
N ASP A 180 19.92 -5.88 -3.00
CA ASP A 180 19.66 -5.38 -4.34
C ASP A 180 20.80 -5.78 -5.27
N LYS A 181 20.52 -6.71 -6.17
CA LYS A 181 21.47 -7.29 -7.11
C LYS A 181 21.86 -6.34 -8.25
N ILE A 182 21.01 -5.35 -8.52
CA ILE A 182 21.21 -4.38 -9.61
C ILE A 182 22.08 -3.22 -9.14
N ASN A 183 21.81 -2.70 -7.94
CA ASN A 183 22.57 -1.58 -7.38
C ASN A 183 23.73 -2.02 -6.49
N HIS A 184 23.86 -3.32 -6.20
CA HIS A 184 24.86 -3.89 -5.28
C HIS A 184 24.78 -3.29 -3.88
N ILE A 185 23.54 -3.06 -3.41
CA ILE A 185 23.25 -2.53 -2.07
C ILE A 185 22.74 -3.66 -1.21
N GLU A 186 23.23 -3.75 0.02
CA GLU A 186 22.68 -4.68 1.00
C GLU A 186 22.53 -4.06 2.39
N PHE A 187 21.52 -4.57 3.10
CA PHE A 187 21.29 -4.34 4.51
C PHE A 187 20.89 -5.66 5.17
N ASP A 188 21.32 -5.82 6.42
CA ASP A 188 20.97 -6.93 7.31
C ASP A 188 20.26 -6.37 8.54
N ASP A 189 19.78 -7.25 9.43
CA ASP A 189 19.08 -6.88 10.67
C ASP A 189 17.90 -5.91 10.45
N LEU A 190 17.14 -6.16 9.37
CA LEU A 190 15.92 -5.44 9.06
C LEU A 190 14.68 -6.14 9.64
N ASN A 191 13.59 -5.39 9.77
CA ASN A 191 12.26 -5.90 10.15
C ASN A 191 12.22 -6.56 11.54
N ILE A 192 12.81 -5.90 12.53
CA ILE A 192 12.86 -6.36 13.92
C ILE A 192 11.75 -5.67 14.71
N PHE A 193 10.91 -6.42 15.43
CA PHE A 193 9.88 -5.79 16.26
C PHE A 193 10.44 -5.45 17.63
N GLU A 194 10.13 -4.24 18.11
CA GLU A 194 10.51 -3.74 19.42
C GLU A 194 9.24 -3.39 20.19
N GLU A 195 9.18 -3.83 21.44
CA GLU A 195 8.10 -3.54 22.38
C GLU A 195 8.69 -2.82 23.60
N SER A 196 8.10 -1.68 23.96
CA SER A 196 8.59 -0.76 25.00
C SER A 196 7.42 -0.15 25.78
N GLY A 197 7.68 0.35 26.99
CA GLY A 197 6.66 0.99 27.80
C GLY A 197 6.23 2.35 27.26
N ASP A 198 4.96 2.70 27.49
CA ASP A 198 4.44 4.05 27.27
C ASP A 198 3.49 4.41 28.41
N ALA A 199 3.93 5.29 29.29
CA ALA A 199 3.17 5.86 30.41
C ALA A 199 2.63 7.26 30.08
N GLY A 200 2.58 7.62 28.79
CA GLY A 200 2.07 8.88 28.31
C GLY A 200 0.56 8.93 28.19
N ASP A 201 0.10 9.76 27.25
CA ASP A 201 -1.30 9.97 26.93
C ASP A 201 -1.51 10.00 25.40
N GLU A 202 -2.71 10.30 24.91
CA GLU A 202 -3.01 10.33 23.47
C GLU A 202 -2.19 11.38 22.70
N PHE A 203 -1.68 12.42 23.35
CA PHE A 203 -0.88 13.47 22.72
C PHE A 203 0.61 13.15 22.71
N ASN A 204 1.13 12.63 23.83
CA ASN A 204 2.56 12.53 24.06
C ASN A 204 2.96 11.11 24.47
N TYR A 205 3.92 10.55 23.72
CA TYR A 205 4.69 9.41 24.20
C TYR A 205 5.50 9.79 25.44
N CYS A 206 5.48 8.94 26.46
CA CYS A 206 6.29 9.11 27.66
C CYS A 206 6.79 7.75 28.16
N PHE A 207 8.09 7.48 28.03
CA PHE A 207 8.68 6.28 28.59
C PHE A 207 8.67 6.31 30.14
N PRO A 208 8.55 5.15 30.80
CA PRO A 208 8.57 5.07 32.26
C PRO A 208 9.97 5.33 32.83
N ASP A 209 10.06 5.54 34.14
CA ASP A 209 11.33 5.76 34.84
C ASP A 209 12.27 4.56 34.73
N LYS A 210 11.71 3.35 34.74
CA LYS A 210 12.42 2.09 34.55
C LYS A 210 11.75 1.30 33.42
N ASP A 211 12.21 1.55 32.21
CA ASP A 211 11.70 0.85 31.03
C ASP A 211 12.43 -0.47 30.77
N GLU A 212 11.75 -1.38 30.07
CA GLU A 212 12.29 -2.63 29.57
C GLU A 212 11.91 -2.77 28.10
N PHE A 213 12.90 -3.09 27.26
CA PHE A 213 12.74 -3.29 25.83
C PHE A 213 12.77 -4.77 25.51
N TYR A 214 11.77 -5.24 24.76
CA TYR A 214 11.67 -6.60 24.27
C TYR A 214 11.81 -6.59 22.75
N TYR A 215 12.75 -7.35 22.20
CA TYR A 215 12.96 -7.44 20.75
C TYR A 215 12.51 -8.80 20.24
N SER A 216 11.90 -8.85 19.06
CA SER A 216 11.50 -10.11 18.43
C SER A 216 12.67 -11.08 18.24
N THR A 217 13.89 -10.54 18.10
CA THR A 217 15.12 -11.34 17.97
C THR A 217 15.51 -12.12 19.23
N ASP A 218 14.93 -11.79 20.38
CA ASP A 218 15.13 -12.50 21.65
C ASP A 218 14.19 -13.71 21.77
N PHE A 219 13.25 -13.86 20.84
CA PHE A 219 12.28 -14.95 20.77
C PHE A 219 12.55 -15.83 19.56
N LYS A 220 12.34 -17.14 19.70
CA LYS A 220 12.50 -18.08 18.58
C LYS A 220 11.29 -17.97 17.64
N PRO A 221 11.46 -17.57 16.36
CA PRO A 221 10.35 -17.51 15.41
C PRO A 221 9.96 -18.90 14.89
N GLU A 222 8.68 -19.05 14.53
CA GLU A 222 8.21 -20.06 13.59
C GLU A 222 8.21 -19.45 12.19
N ILE A 223 9.01 -20.02 11.28
CA ILE A 223 9.13 -19.54 9.91
C ILE A 223 8.58 -20.62 8.98
N LYS A 224 7.74 -20.23 8.02
CA LYS A 224 7.22 -21.13 6.99
C LYS A 224 6.99 -20.43 5.67
N ILE A 225 7.07 -21.20 4.59
CA ILE A 225 6.67 -20.76 3.27
C ILE A 225 5.14 -20.77 3.20
N ILE A 226 4.52 -19.67 2.78
CA ILE A 226 3.06 -19.54 2.66
C ILE A 226 2.60 -19.38 1.21
N GLU A 227 3.50 -19.08 0.28
CA GLU A 227 3.16 -18.88 -1.13
C GLU A 227 4.35 -19.26 -2.03
N THR A 228 4.11 -20.11 -3.03
CA THR A 228 5.11 -20.64 -3.97
C THR A 228 4.61 -20.58 -5.42
N GLY A 229 4.29 -19.39 -5.90
CA GLY A 229 3.75 -19.24 -7.25
C GLY A 229 4.70 -18.53 -8.22
N PRO A 230 4.36 -18.54 -9.52
CA PRO A 230 5.21 -18.00 -10.55
C PRO A 230 5.26 -16.47 -10.57
N LEU A 231 4.32 -15.78 -9.91
CA LEU A 231 4.25 -14.33 -9.88
C LEU A 231 4.65 -13.74 -8.53
N ARG A 232 4.44 -14.47 -7.43
CA ARG A 232 4.81 -14.04 -6.10
C ARG A 232 5.15 -15.21 -5.18
N THR A 233 6.13 -15.00 -4.32
CA THR A 233 6.48 -15.89 -3.21
C THR A 233 6.23 -15.19 -1.88
N GLY A 234 6.01 -15.99 -0.83
CA GLY A 234 5.68 -15.49 0.50
C GLY A 234 6.28 -16.34 1.60
N ILE A 235 6.93 -15.69 2.58
CA ILE A 235 7.40 -16.31 3.82
C ILE A 235 6.68 -15.67 5.00
N GLN A 236 6.14 -16.49 5.89
CA GLN A 236 5.58 -16.05 7.17
C GLN A 236 6.62 -16.25 8.28
N ILE A 237 6.75 -15.24 9.13
CA ILE A 237 7.57 -15.24 10.33
C ILE A 237 6.65 -14.93 11.50
N ARG A 238 6.45 -15.90 12.38
CA ARG A 238 5.54 -15.81 13.53
C ARG A 238 6.34 -15.80 14.84
N TYR A 239 6.03 -14.85 15.70
CA TYR A 239 6.58 -14.73 17.05
C TYR A 239 5.45 -14.81 18.07
N LEU A 240 5.73 -15.45 19.21
CA LEU A 240 4.93 -15.36 20.43
C LEU A 240 5.80 -14.70 21.50
N MET A 241 5.57 -13.41 21.76
CA MET A 241 6.38 -12.60 22.66
C MET A 241 5.72 -12.52 24.03
N LEU A 242 6.44 -12.94 25.07
CA LEU A 242 5.99 -12.81 26.46
C LEU A 242 6.48 -11.48 27.04
N ILE A 243 5.59 -10.50 27.06
CA ILE A 243 5.88 -9.08 27.38
C ILE A 243 5.13 -8.64 28.65
N PRO A 244 5.50 -7.54 29.30
CA PRO A 244 4.73 -6.97 30.40
C PRO A 244 3.28 -6.67 29.98
N ALA A 245 2.32 -7.02 30.84
CA ALA A 245 0.89 -6.81 30.59
C ALA A 245 0.51 -5.31 30.57
N GLN A 246 1.22 -4.47 31.32
CA GLN A 246 1.00 -3.03 31.35
C GLN A 246 2.23 -2.25 31.78
N THR A 247 2.18 -0.92 31.59
CA THR A 247 3.19 0.02 32.07
C THR A 247 2.53 1.13 32.92
N SER A 248 3.21 1.54 33.99
CA SER A 248 2.95 2.79 34.71
C SER A 248 4.17 3.70 34.63
N ILE A 249 4.07 4.94 35.09
CA ILE A 249 5.23 5.87 35.07
C ILE A 249 6.45 5.33 35.83
N GLN A 250 6.26 4.50 36.87
CA GLN A 250 7.36 3.93 37.64
C GLN A 250 8.10 2.81 36.87
N GLY A 251 7.43 2.10 35.97
CA GLY A 251 7.99 0.96 35.27
C GLY A 251 6.95 0.00 34.70
N ARG A 252 7.45 -1.12 34.18
CA ARG A 252 6.64 -2.16 33.56
C ARG A 252 6.14 -3.18 34.59
N SER A 253 4.99 -3.81 34.33
CA SER A 253 4.42 -4.81 35.24
C SER A 253 5.25 -6.09 35.30
N VAL A 254 5.24 -6.75 36.46
CA VAL A 254 5.78 -8.12 36.61
C VAL A 254 4.89 -9.14 35.91
N GLU A 255 3.58 -8.93 35.95
CA GLU A 255 2.62 -9.73 35.18
C GLU A 255 2.91 -9.58 33.69
N LYS A 256 2.90 -10.71 32.98
CA LYS A 256 3.18 -10.79 31.55
C LYS A 256 1.97 -11.33 30.79
N THR A 257 1.88 -10.93 29.53
CA THR A 257 0.91 -11.42 28.56
C THR A 257 1.62 -11.89 27.29
N GLU A 258 0.97 -12.79 26.56
CA GLU A 258 1.43 -13.25 25.26
C GLU A 258 0.91 -12.33 24.16
N MET A 259 1.83 -11.77 23.38
CA MET A 259 1.53 -11.00 22.18
C MET A 259 2.03 -11.76 20.95
N GLU A 260 1.10 -12.10 20.05
CA GLU A 260 1.43 -12.75 18.79
C GLU A 260 1.73 -11.71 17.71
N ILE A 261 2.84 -11.88 17.01
CA ILE A 261 3.18 -11.11 15.81
C ILE A 261 3.34 -12.08 14.63
N ILE A 262 2.61 -11.85 13.55
CA ILE A 262 2.73 -12.60 12.29
C ILE A 262 3.16 -11.63 11.19
N SER A 263 4.39 -11.78 10.69
CA SER A 263 4.94 -10.97 9.61
C SER A 263 5.06 -11.79 8.33
N ASN A 264 4.24 -11.47 7.33
CA ASN A 264 4.29 -12.08 6.00
C ASN A 264 5.14 -11.19 5.08
N VAL A 265 6.21 -11.76 4.52
CA VAL A 265 7.17 -11.13 3.62
C VAL A 265 6.92 -11.64 2.21
N TYR A 266 6.59 -10.74 1.29
CA TYR A 266 6.26 -11.06 -0.09
C TYR A 266 7.29 -10.50 -1.08
N LEU A 267 7.61 -11.32 -2.10
CA LEU A 267 8.42 -10.90 -3.23
C LEU A 267 7.71 -11.24 -4.55
N GLU A 268 7.41 -10.22 -5.34
CA GLU A 268 6.86 -10.38 -6.68
C GLU A 268 7.99 -10.57 -7.70
N TYR A 269 7.74 -11.28 -8.79
CA TYR A 269 8.76 -11.67 -9.78
C TYR A 269 9.47 -10.47 -10.45
N ASN A 270 8.81 -9.32 -10.52
CA ASN A 270 9.30 -8.09 -11.15
C ASN A 270 9.50 -6.92 -10.16
N SER A 271 9.27 -7.13 -8.86
CA SER A 271 9.37 -6.07 -7.88
C SER A 271 10.82 -5.74 -7.52
N LYS A 272 11.09 -4.46 -7.28
CA LYS A 272 12.35 -3.95 -6.71
C LYS A 272 12.28 -3.68 -5.21
N ARG A 273 11.13 -3.93 -4.59
CA ARG A 273 10.85 -3.72 -3.16
C ARG A 273 10.32 -5.01 -2.53
N VAL A 274 10.42 -5.08 -1.21
CA VAL A 274 9.92 -6.20 -0.40
C VAL A 274 8.67 -5.73 0.35
N ASP A 275 7.52 -6.30 0.04
CA ASP A 275 6.25 -5.92 0.64
C ASP A 275 5.97 -6.77 1.88
N ILE A 276 5.57 -6.14 2.98
CA ILE A 276 5.38 -6.78 4.28
C ILE A 276 3.99 -6.49 4.82
N LYS A 277 3.32 -7.53 5.29
CA LYS A 277 2.07 -7.45 6.04
C LYS A 277 2.28 -8.03 7.44
N THR A 278 2.09 -7.21 8.47
CA THR A 278 2.26 -7.63 9.86
C THR A 278 0.92 -7.62 10.58
N LYS A 279 0.57 -8.73 11.23
CA LYS A 279 -0.54 -8.81 12.16
C LYS A 279 -0.01 -8.83 13.59
N ILE A 280 -0.66 -8.07 14.47
CA ILE A 280 -0.36 -8.05 15.91
C ILE A 280 -1.66 -8.31 16.66
N ASN A 281 -1.68 -9.33 17.52
CA ASN A 281 -2.73 -9.48 18.51
C ASN A 281 -2.30 -8.76 19.80
N ASN A 282 -2.68 -7.48 19.93
CA ASN A 282 -2.31 -6.66 21.08
C ASN A 282 -3.11 -7.08 22.33
N THR A 283 -2.39 -7.57 23.33
CA THR A 283 -2.96 -8.00 24.62
C THR A 283 -2.45 -7.17 25.80
N ALA A 284 -1.52 -6.24 25.55
CA ALA A 284 -0.90 -5.39 26.57
C ALA A 284 -1.46 -3.96 26.53
N LYS A 285 -1.23 -3.21 27.61
CA LYS A 285 -1.68 -1.83 27.80
C LYS A 285 -0.50 -0.89 28.05
N ASN A 286 -0.68 0.40 27.77
CA ASN A 286 0.31 1.44 28.09
C ASN A 286 1.70 1.08 27.52
N HIS A 287 1.75 0.87 26.21
CA HIS A 287 2.95 0.38 25.54
C HIS A 287 3.03 0.84 24.09
N ARG A 288 4.20 0.64 23.49
CA ARG A 288 4.46 0.98 22.10
C ARG A 288 5.18 -0.17 21.40
N VAL A 289 4.65 -0.55 20.24
CA VAL A 289 5.25 -1.52 19.33
C VAL A 289 5.76 -0.82 18.07
N ARG A 290 7.00 -1.09 17.72
CA ARG A 290 7.67 -0.55 16.53
C ARG A 290 8.27 -1.67 15.69
N VAL A 291 8.44 -1.40 14.39
CA VAL A 291 9.33 -2.18 13.54
C VAL A 291 10.61 -1.39 13.27
N LEU A 292 11.76 -2.04 13.46
CA LEU A 292 13.09 -1.46 13.38
C LEU A 292 13.83 -1.93 12.13
N PHE A 293 14.61 -1.02 11.57
CA PHE A 293 15.51 -1.23 10.44
C PHE A 293 16.91 -0.77 10.84
N ARG A 294 17.82 -1.71 11.15
CA ARG A 294 19.18 -1.41 11.63
C ARG A 294 20.16 -1.35 10.47
N THR A 295 20.23 -0.19 9.82
CA THR A 295 20.92 -0.05 8.53
C THR A 295 22.44 0.13 8.63
N ASN A 296 22.93 0.50 9.83
CA ASN A 296 24.30 0.95 10.07
C ASN A 296 24.74 2.17 9.23
N ILE A 297 23.79 2.90 8.62
CA ILE A 297 24.07 4.19 7.98
C ILE A 297 24.33 5.22 9.08
N ASN A 298 25.54 5.75 9.14
CA ASN A 298 25.89 6.80 10.10
C ASN A 298 25.39 8.17 9.61
N THR A 299 24.12 8.47 9.91
CA THR A 299 23.50 9.76 9.57
C THR A 299 22.54 10.21 10.67
N ASN A 300 22.41 11.52 10.80
CA ASN A 300 21.35 12.16 11.58
C ASN A 300 20.35 12.87 10.64
N ILE A 301 20.31 12.52 9.36
CA ILE A 301 19.43 13.12 8.37
C ILE A 301 18.43 12.08 7.89
N SER A 302 17.15 12.44 7.90
CA SER A 302 16.09 11.69 7.23
C SER A 302 15.41 12.53 6.14
N TYR A 303 14.79 11.84 5.19
CA TYR A 303 13.98 12.44 4.12
C TYR A 303 12.61 11.79 4.16
N ALA A 304 11.57 12.52 4.55
CA ALA A 304 10.23 11.96 4.62
C ALA A 304 9.28 12.65 3.66
N ASP A 305 8.40 11.86 3.06
CA ASP A 305 7.27 12.36 2.31
C ASP A 305 6.36 13.16 3.22
N SER A 306 6.04 14.37 2.80
CA SER A 306 5.15 15.30 3.49
C SER A 306 4.19 15.93 2.48
N GLN A 307 3.45 16.95 2.90
CA GLN A 307 2.50 17.65 2.05
C GLN A 307 3.21 18.28 0.84
N PHE A 308 3.10 17.61 -0.31
CA PHE A 308 3.65 18.01 -1.61
C PHE A 308 5.19 18.15 -1.68
N CYS A 309 5.94 17.56 -0.75
CA CYS A 309 7.40 17.64 -0.76
C CYS A 309 8.07 16.49 0.00
N ILE A 310 9.34 16.24 -0.33
CA ILE A 310 10.24 15.44 0.47
C ILE A 310 10.97 16.36 1.44
N VAL A 311 10.60 16.29 2.72
CA VAL A 311 11.20 17.12 3.77
C VAL A 311 12.48 16.46 4.26
N LYS A 312 13.61 17.15 4.07
CA LYS A 312 14.88 16.84 4.72
C LYS A 312 14.84 17.31 6.17
N ARG A 313 15.09 16.41 7.12
CA ARG A 313 15.16 16.71 8.55
C ARG A 313 16.53 16.38 9.10
N THR A 314 17.05 17.25 9.95
CA THR A 314 18.29 17.02 10.71
C THR A 314 17.94 16.79 12.17
N HIS A 315 18.23 15.57 12.63
CA HIS A 315 17.97 15.11 13.98
C HIS A 315 19.13 15.51 14.90
N LYS A 316 18.80 15.92 16.12
CA LYS A 316 19.81 16.30 17.12
C LYS A 316 19.35 15.94 18.53
N LYS A 317 20.30 15.83 19.44
CA LYS A 317 20.01 15.73 20.87
C LYS A 317 19.67 17.13 21.38
N TYR A 318 18.65 17.21 22.22
CA TYR A 318 18.21 18.45 22.84
C TYR A 318 18.55 18.43 24.32
N ASN A 319 18.98 19.55 24.86
CA ASN A 319 19.08 19.74 26.30
C ASN A 319 17.67 19.97 26.86
N TRP A 320 17.11 18.95 27.52
CA TRP A 320 15.73 19.01 28.03
C TRP A 320 15.49 20.12 29.06
N ASP A 321 16.53 20.60 29.74
CA ASP A 321 16.39 21.69 30.73
C ASP A 321 15.99 23.02 30.10
N GLU A 322 16.28 23.21 28.80
CA GLU A 322 15.89 24.41 28.04
C GLU A 322 14.39 24.41 27.67
N TYR A 323 13.69 23.30 27.90
CA TYR A 323 12.30 23.11 27.51
C TYR A 323 11.43 22.79 28.75
N PRO A 324 11.05 23.80 29.55
CA PRO A 324 10.39 23.56 30.84
C PRO A 324 8.94 23.06 30.74
N TYR A 325 8.30 23.14 29.56
CA TYR A 325 6.89 22.76 29.38
C TYR A 325 6.70 21.44 28.63
N GLU A 326 7.44 21.24 27.54
CA GLU A 326 7.37 20.02 26.72
C GLU A 326 8.76 19.67 26.19
N LYS A 327 9.20 18.44 26.41
CA LYS A 327 10.53 17.98 26.06
C LYS A 327 10.54 17.55 24.59
N PRO A 328 11.44 18.08 23.76
CA PRO A 328 11.55 17.66 22.37
C PRO A 328 11.99 16.19 22.29
N LEU A 329 11.23 15.42 21.52
CA LEU A 329 11.55 14.07 21.09
C LEU A 329 11.89 14.09 19.60
N ASN A 330 12.67 13.12 19.11
CA ASN A 330 12.92 12.95 17.67
C ASN A 330 11.86 12.04 17.01
N LEU A 331 10.63 12.10 17.51
CA LEU A 331 9.47 11.46 16.88
C LEU A 331 8.98 12.39 15.76
N GLU A 332 9.01 11.90 14.54
CA GLU A 332 8.77 12.69 13.34
C GLU A 332 7.65 12.10 12.50
N VAL A 333 7.04 12.95 11.67
CA VAL A 333 5.88 12.57 10.85
C VAL A 333 6.29 12.21 9.43
N LEU A 334 5.71 11.12 8.92
CA LEU A 334 5.70 10.76 7.50
C LEU A 334 4.28 10.64 6.95
N GLN A 335 4.09 10.95 5.67
CA GLN A 335 2.83 10.70 4.95
C GLN A 335 2.84 9.30 4.33
N ARG A 336 3.79 9.04 3.42
CA ARG A 336 3.87 7.78 2.67
C ARG A 336 5.17 7.01 2.88
N PHE A 337 6.25 7.73 3.15
CA PHE A 337 7.56 7.10 3.32
C PHE A 337 8.56 7.93 4.12
N VAL A 338 9.58 7.25 4.62
CA VAL A 338 10.81 7.86 5.15
C VAL A 338 12.03 7.16 4.55
N CYS A 339 13.08 7.93 4.27
CA CYS A 339 14.35 7.45 3.77
C CYS A 339 15.51 7.93 4.64
N ILE A 340 16.55 7.12 4.69
CA ILE A 340 17.91 7.54 5.07
C ILE A 340 18.91 7.04 4.04
N GLN A 341 20.07 7.69 3.96
CA GLN A 341 21.13 7.37 3.03
C GLN A 341 22.47 7.89 3.55
N ASP A 342 23.56 7.24 3.12
CA ASP A 342 24.91 7.78 3.11
C ASP A 342 25.33 8.14 1.66
N GLU A 343 26.64 8.24 1.40
CA GLU A 343 27.19 8.53 0.08
C GLU A 343 27.10 7.36 -0.92
N ASN A 344 26.88 6.13 -0.44
CA ASN A 344 26.94 4.90 -1.22
C ASN A 344 25.59 4.19 -1.36
N LYS A 345 24.74 4.22 -0.32
CA LYS A 345 23.48 3.46 -0.25
C LYS A 345 22.40 4.17 0.55
N GLY A 346 21.15 3.87 0.21
CA GLY A 346 19.97 4.33 0.92
C GLY A 346 18.92 3.24 1.07
N ILE A 347 18.05 3.44 2.06
CA ILE A 347 16.85 2.64 2.29
C ILE A 347 15.63 3.56 2.43
N ALA A 348 14.52 3.15 1.84
CA ALA A 348 13.22 3.80 1.97
C ALA A 348 12.22 2.80 2.56
N ILE A 349 11.46 3.26 3.55
CA ILE A 349 10.37 2.51 4.16
C ILE A 349 9.07 3.16 3.72
N PHE A 350 8.27 2.46 2.92
CA PHE A 350 6.94 2.89 2.50
C PHE A 350 5.90 2.36 3.46
N THR A 351 4.86 3.12 3.77
CA THR A 351 3.88 2.77 4.80
C THR A 351 2.46 3.09 4.37
N ARG A 352 1.49 2.27 4.77
CA ARG A 352 0.06 2.59 4.65
C ARG A 352 -0.54 2.89 6.02
N GLY A 353 -0.82 4.17 6.29
CA GLY A 353 -1.47 4.60 7.52
C GLY A 353 -0.58 4.62 8.78
N LEU A 354 0.74 4.52 8.62
CA LEU A 354 1.71 4.64 9.72
C LEU A 354 2.41 5.98 9.59
N HIS A 355 2.14 6.89 10.53
CA HIS A 355 2.50 8.31 10.39
C HIS A 355 3.63 8.76 11.31
N GLU A 356 4.16 7.90 12.16
CA GLU A 356 5.23 8.23 13.11
C GLU A 356 6.47 7.36 12.85
N TYR A 357 7.63 8.01 12.83
CA TYR A 357 8.93 7.35 12.83
C TYR A 357 9.92 8.03 13.75
N GLU A 358 11.00 7.32 14.07
CA GLU A 358 12.17 7.86 14.76
C GLU A 358 13.44 7.42 14.05
N LEU A 359 14.39 8.34 13.84
CA LEU A 359 15.78 8.01 13.54
C LEU A 359 16.58 8.07 14.84
N SER A 360 17.08 6.94 15.31
CA SER A 360 17.83 6.89 16.56
C SER A 360 19.17 7.63 16.44
N LEU A 361 19.43 8.52 17.40
CA LEU A 361 20.72 9.20 17.55
C LEU A 361 21.71 8.44 18.43
N ASP A 362 21.23 7.45 19.20
CA ASP A 362 22.07 6.61 20.07
C ASP A 362 22.52 5.33 19.36
N LYS A 363 21.74 4.88 18.37
CA LYS A 363 22.05 3.71 17.53
C LYS A 363 22.08 4.17 16.06
N PRO A 364 23.24 4.58 15.53
CA PRO A 364 23.35 5.12 14.17
C PRO A 364 22.70 4.23 13.11
N GLY A 365 21.84 4.81 12.28
CA GLY A 365 21.18 4.13 11.17
C GLY A 365 19.99 3.25 11.58
N GLN A 366 19.58 3.25 12.85
CA GLN A 366 18.35 2.58 13.27
C GLN A 366 17.14 3.50 13.02
N ILE A 367 16.27 3.12 12.10
CA ILE A 367 14.93 3.72 11.95
C ILE A 367 13.91 2.84 12.65
N GLY A 368 13.02 3.43 13.42
CA GLY A 368 11.81 2.77 13.93
C GLY A 368 10.56 3.38 13.31
N ILE A 369 9.65 2.55 12.81
CA ILE A 369 8.28 2.94 12.45
C ILE A 369 7.34 2.47 13.55
N THR A 370 6.55 3.37 14.11
CA THR A 370 5.55 3.00 15.14
C THR A 370 4.39 2.28 14.47
N LEU A 371 4.14 1.03 14.88
CA LEU A 371 3.02 0.24 14.41
C LEU A 371 1.79 0.46 15.29
N LEU A 372 1.99 0.42 16.61
CA LEU A 372 0.92 0.53 17.59
C LEU A 372 1.41 1.28 18.82
N ARG A 373 0.56 2.13 19.37
CA ARG A 373 0.75 2.79 20.66
C ARG A 373 -0.57 2.68 21.42
N GLY A 374 -0.60 1.89 22.49
CA GLY A 374 -1.78 1.64 23.30
C GLY A 374 -1.72 2.46 24.57
N ILE A 375 -2.70 3.36 24.77
CA ILE A 375 -2.77 4.30 25.88
C ILE A 375 -4.20 4.38 26.41
N GLY A 376 -4.38 4.57 27.72
CA GLY A 376 -5.72 4.60 28.34
C GLY A 376 -6.23 5.98 28.75
N GLN A 377 -5.51 7.05 28.44
CA GLN A 377 -5.78 8.40 28.92
C GLN A 377 -5.69 9.42 27.79
N LEU A 378 -6.68 10.31 27.72
CA LEU A 378 -6.67 11.43 26.77
C LEU A 378 -5.51 12.40 27.07
N SER A 379 -5.35 12.79 28.33
CA SER A 379 -4.30 13.69 28.77
C SER A 379 -3.90 13.36 30.20
N GLU A 380 -2.59 13.34 30.46
CA GLU A 380 -2.02 13.17 31.79
C GLU A 380 -1.19 14.38 32.23
N SER A 381 -1.13 14.60 33.55
CA SER A 381 -0.33 15.68 34.14
C SER A 381 1.08 15.24 34.43
N ASN A 382 2.02 16.18 34.36
CA ASN A 382 3.39 16.01 34.86
C ASN A 382 4.12 14.81 34.22
N LEU A 383 3.83 14.53 32.95
CA LEU A 383 4.59 13.57 32.18
C LEU A 383 6.05 14.00 32.13
N LYS A 384 6.97 13.04 32.14
CA LYS A 384 8.41 13.30 32.00
C LYS A 384 8.73 14.04 30.69
N THR A 385 8.00 13.71 29.63
CA THR A 385 8.12 14.35 28.32
C THR A 385 7.28 15.62 28.17
N ARG A 386 6.35 15.90 29.09
CA ARG A 386 5.51 17.11 29.10
C ARG A 386 5.24 17.59 30.53
N PRO A 387 6.25 18.13 31.24
CA PRO A 387 6.11 18.57 32.63
C PRO A 387 5.24 19.81 32.81
N GLY A 388 4.91 20.53 31.73
CA GLY A 388 4.19 21.80 31.75
C GLY A 388 2.70 21.75 32.10
N GLY A 389 2.14 20.57 32.41
CA GLY A 389 0.75 20.43 32.83
C GLY A 389 0.01 19.38 32.00
N ASP A 390 -1.23 19.67 31.61
CA ASP A 390 -2.11 18.82 30.80
C ASP A 390 -2.19 19.36 29.35
N ALA A 391 -2.30 18.47 28.35
CA ALA A 391 -2.55 18.86 26.96
C ALA A 391 -4.06 19.00 26.67
N GLY A 392 -4.90 18.40 27.51
CA GLY A 392 -6.36 18.43 27.40
C GLY A 392 -7.05 18.03 28.70
N TRP A 393 -8.34 17.68 28.62
CA TRP A 393 -9.08 17.18 29.78
C TRP A 393 -8.61 15.77 30.18
N LYS A 394 -8.56 15.52 31.49
CA LYS A 394 -8.31 14.18 32.03
C LYS A 394 -9.55 13.31 31.86
N ASN A 395 -9.52 12.44 30.87
CA ASN A 395 -10.57 11.48 30.59
C ASN A 395 -9.93 10.13 30.28
N GLU A 396 -10.52 9.07 30.83
CA GLU A 396 -10.16 7.70 30.47
C GLU A 396 -10.60 7.41 29.03
N THR A 397 -9.71 6.81 28.26
CA THR A 397 -9.94 6.39 26.88
C THR A 397 -9.58 4.90 26.73
N PRO A 398 -10.35 3.99 27.34
CA PRO A 398 -9.99 2.56 27.40
C PRO A 398 -9.80 1.91 26.02
N ASP A 399 -10.53 2.37 24.99
CA ASP A 399 -10.42 1.88 23.62
C ASP A 399 -9.12 2.35 22.92
N ALA A 400 -8.48 3.42 23.39
CA ALA A 400 -7.19 3.90 22.87
C ALA A 400 -6.01 2.99 23.27
N GLN A 401 -6.26 1.96 24.11
CA GLN A 401 -5.32 0.87 24.33
C GLN A 401 -5.11 0.02 23.08
N CYS A 402 -6.03 0.12 22.10
CA CYS A 402 -5.97 -0.61 20.84
C CYS A 402 -5.78 -2.13 21.06
N LEU A 403 -6.55 -2.73 21.98
CA LEU A 403 -6.50 -4.16 22.22
C LEU A 403 -7.07 -4.96 21.03
N GLY A 404 -6.62 -6.20 20.87
CA GLY A 404 -7.08 -7.12 19.83
C GLY A 404 -6.21 -7.10 18.57
N MET A 405 -6.79 -7.54 17.45
CA MET A 405 -6.07 -7.79 16.22
C MET A 405 -5.91 -6.53 15.37
N HIS A 406 -4.67 -6.22 14.97
CA HIS A 406 -4.33 -5.15 14.03
C HIS A 406 -3.52 -5.69 12.86
N GLU A 407 -3.68 -5.09 11.69
CA GLU A 407 -2.90 -5.41 10.49
C GLU A 407 -2.24 -4.13 9.96
N PHE A 408 -0.94 -4.25 9.64
CA PHE A 408 -0.10 -3.15 9.18
C PHE A 408 0.58 -3.54 7.87
N GLU A 409 0.69 -2.57 6.95
CA GLU A 409 1.33 -2.77 5.66
C GLU A 409 2.44 -1.74 5.45
N TYR A 410 3.62 -2.24 5.10
CA TYR A 410 4.78 -1.43 4.76
C TYR A 410 5.66 -2.16 3.75
N SER A 411 6.62 -1.45 3.16
CA SER A 411 7.52 -1.99 2.14
C SER A 411 8.93 -1.45 2.31
N ILE A 412 9.92 -2.29 1.99
CA ILE A 412 11.34 -1.96 2.07
C ILE A 412 11.89 -1.82 0.66
N PHE A 413 12.47 -0.66 0.35
CA PHE A 413 13.11 -0.38 -0.93
C PHE A 413 14.54 0.11 -0.73
N LEU A 414 15.51 -0.52 -1.40
CA LEU A 414 16.91 -0.10 -1.38
C LEU A 414 17.19 0.75 -2.60
N TYR A 415 17.92 1.85 -2.44
CA TYR A 415 18.12 2.81 -3.54
C TYR A 415 19.50 3.45 -3.50
N LYS A 416 19.97 3.91 -4.67
CA LYS A 416 21.20 4.71 -4.76
C LYS A 416 20.98 6.10 -4.17
N PRO A 417 21.93 6.65 -3.42
CA PRO A 417 21.78 7.96 -2.79
C PRO A 417 21.36 9.07 -3.76
N ASN A 418 20.52 9.98 -3.28
CA ASN A 418 19.96 11.11 -4.01
C ASN A 418 19.07 10.74 -5.22
N ASN A 419 18.77 9.45 -5.43
CA ASN A 419 17.84 9.00 -6.47
C ASN A 419 16.38 9.01 -5.98
N PHE A 420 15.89 10.18 -5.58
CA PHE A 420 14.49 10.35 -5.13
C PHE A 420 13.47 10.10 -6.25
N LYS A 421 13.89 10.12 -7.52
CA LYS A 421 13.06 9.73 -8.66
C LYS A 421 12.61 8.28 -8.54
N ASP A 422 13.52 7.35 -8.25
CA ASP A 422 13.17 5.93 -8.12
C ASP A 422 12.37 5.68 -6.83
N VAL A 423 12.72 6.37 -5.73
CA VAL A 423 11.95 6.32 -4.47
C VAL A 423 10.49 6.74 -4.71
N ASN A 424 10.27 7.90 -5.33
CA ASN A 424 8.93 8.39 -5.66
C ASN A 424 8.21 7.42 -6.60
N HIS A 425 8.87 6.93 -7.65
CA HIS A 425 8.28 5.99 -8.60
C HIS A 425 7.82 4.68 -7.92
N GLN A 426 8.65 4.10 -7.06
CA GLN A 426 8.26 2.91 -6.28
C GLN A 426 7.16 3.23 -5.25
N ALA A 427 7.19 4.40 -4.63
CA ALA A 427 6.15 4.84 -3.71
C ALA A 427 4.80 5.00 -4.44
N GLU A 428 4.76 5.58 -5.64
CA GLU A 428 3.52 5.67 -6.44
C GLU A 428 2.96 4.28 -6.78
N ILE A 429 3.80 3.35 -7.23
CA ILE A 429 3.38 1.98 -7.54
C ILE A 429 2.85 1.26 -6.30
N TYR A 430 3.58 1.37 -5.18
CA TYR A 430 3.18 0.76 -3.91
C TYR A 430 1.85 1.30 -3.42
N HIS A 431 1.62 2.61 -3.49
CA HIS A 431 0.41 3.27 -2.99
C HIS A 431 -0.79 3.19 -3.95
N SER A 432 -0.56 3.02 -5.26
CA SER A 432 -1.61 2.91 -6.26
C SER A 432 -2.65 1.87 -5.85
N PRO A 433 -3.95 2.19 -5.86
CA PRO A 433 -4.98 1.22 -5.53
C PRO A 433 -5.06 0.13 -6.61
N ASN A 434 -5.59 -1.03 -6.24
CA ASN A 434 -6.03 -2.05 -7.19
C ASN A 434 -7.50 -1.76 -7.51
N PHE A 435 -7.83 -1.60 -8.79
CA PHE A 435 -9.20 -1.38 -9.21
C PHE A 435 -9.48 -2.19 -10.47
N THR A 436 -10.44 -3.10 -10.33
CA THR A 436 -10.79 -4.05 -11.37
C THR A 436 -12.30 -4.09 -11.58
N VAL A 437 -12.71 -4.24 -12.83
CA VAL A 437 -14.12 -4.32 -13.23
C VAL A 437 -14.33 -5.59 -14.04
N LYS A 438 -15.27 -6.43 -13.62
CA LYS A 438 -15.61 -7.68 -14.31
C LYS A 438 -16.82 -7.48 -15.22
N ARG A 439 -16.85 -8.18 -16.36
CA ARG A 439 -18.00 -8.18 -17.28
C ARG A 439 -18.28 -9.60 -17.74
N LYS A 440 -19.56 -9.94 -17.74
CA LYS A 440 -20.08 -11.27 -18.06
C LYS A 440 -20.71 -11.33 -19.45
N GLN A 441 -21.01 -10.17 -20.05
CA GLN A 441 -21.45 -10.08 -21.44
C GLN A 441 -20.28 -9.95 -22.42
N PRO A 442 -20.42 -10.41 -23.68
CA PRO A 442 -19.44 -10.16 -24.72
C PRO A 442 -19.24 -8.67 -24.98
N LEU A 443 -17.98 -8.21 -25.03
CA LEU A 443 -17.62 -6.82 -25.31
C LEU A 443 -16.60 -6.70 -26.46
N GLN A 444 -17.04 -6.06 -27.55
CA GLN A 444 -16.19 -5.70 -28.70
C GLN A 444 -15.76 -4.22 -28.60
N ASN A 445 -14.64 -3.85 -29.22
CA ASN A 445 -14.12 -2.47 -29.30
C ASN A 445 -13.67 -1.81 -27.98
N PHE A 446 -13.69 -2.53 -26.86
CA PHE A 446 -13.03 -2.12 -25.62
C PHE A 446 -11.75 -2.95 -25.46
N SER A 447 -10.58 -2.34 -25.54
CA SER A 447 -9.30 -3.05 -25.36
C SER A 447 -8.37 -2.34 -24.39
N ARG A 448 -7.97 -1.12 -24.72
CA ARG A 448 -7.02 -0.31 -23.96
C ARG A 448 -7.41 1.15 -24.07
N PHE A 449 -7.32 1.87 -22.96
CA PHE A 449 -7.56 3.31 -22.91
C PHE A 449 -6.45 3.98 -22.10
N SER A 450 -6.07 5.20 -22.48
CA SER A 450 -5.14 6.05 -21.74
C SER A 450 -5.59 7.50 -21.89
N MET A 451 -5.91 8.16 -20.78
CA MET A 451 -6.45 9.52 -20.82
C MET A 451 -5.36 10.59 -21.01
N LEU A 452 -4.25 10.43 -20.30
CA LEU A 452 -3.17 11.41 -20.21
C LEU A 452 -1.86 10.66 -19.98
N ASN A 453 -0.79 11.14 -20.61
CA ASN A 453 0.58 10.78 -20.27
C ASN A 453 1.27 11.97 -19.58
N VAL A 454 1.93 11.71 -18.45
CA VAL A 454 2.80 12.68 -17.78
C VAL A 454 4.19 12.10 -17.68
N GLU A 455 5.12 12.71 -18.39
CA GLU A 455 6.54 12.38 -18.33
C GLU A 455 7.28 13.47 -17.57
N GLY A 456 8.37 13.10 -16.91
CA GLY A 456 9.22 14.03 -16.19
C GLY A 456 9.80 13.42 -14.93
N ASP A 457 10.89 13.99 -14.46
CA ASP A 457 11.56 13.54 -13.25
C ASP A 457 10.87 14.15 -12.03
N ASN A 458 10.49 13.31 -11.07
CA ASN A 458 9.80 13.74 -9.84
C ASN A 458 8.51 14.54 -10.10
N ILE A 459 7.73 14.19 -11.13
CA ILE A 459 6.42 14.80 -11.36
C ILE A 459 5.34 13.89 -10.80
N ILE A 460 4.69 14.35 -9.73
CA ILE A 460 3.68 13.55 -9.02
C ILE A 460 2.29 14.10 -9.31
N LEU A 461 1.37 13.21 -9.70
CA LEU A 461 -0.05 13.54 -9.84
C LEU A 461 -0.71 13.54 -8.46
N SER A 462 -1.35 14.64 -8.10
CA SER A 462 -2.10 14.76 -6.85
C SER A 462 -3.62 14.85 -7.04
N ALA A 463 -4.08 15.32 -8.20
CA ALA A 463 -5.49 15.35 -8.52
C ALA A 463 -5.74 15.24 -10.02
N LEU A 464 -6.73 14.43 -10.38
CA LEU A 464 -7.41 14.45 -11.67
C LEU A 464 -8.91 14.35 -11.40
N LYS A 465 -9.65 15.43 -11.59
CA LYS A 465 -11.08 15.50 -11.27
C LYS A 465 -11.84 16.43 -12.21
N THR A 466 -13.16 16.36 -12.24
CA THR A 466 -14.00 17.40 -12.85
C THR A 466 -13.83 18.72 -12.09
N SER A 467 -13.85 19.86 -12.79
CA SER A 467 -13.87 21.18 -12.15
C SER A 467 -15.14 21.40 -11.34
N GLU A 468 -15.09 22.25 -10.32
CA GLU A 468 -16.23 22.55 -9.45
C GLU A 468 -17.41 23.15 -10.21
N ASP A 469 -17.14 23.91 -11.28
CA ASP A 469 -18.17 24.46 -12.17
C ASP A 469 -18.73 23.45 -13.19
N GLY A 470 -18.17 22.23 -13.25
CA GLY A 470 -18.56 21.18 -14.19
C GLY A 470 -18.16 21.44 -15.64
N LYS A 471 -17.36 22.48 -15.93
CA LYS A 471 -17.03 22.91 -17.30
C LYS A 471 -15.69 22.39 -17.83
N GLY A 472 -14.99 21.57 -17.08
CA GLY A 472 -13.70 21.02 -17.49
C GLY A 472 -13.12 20.00 -16.53
N ILE A 473 -11.86 19.70 -16.73
CA ILE A 473 -11.06 18.76 -15.94
C ILE A 473 -9.93 19.53 -15.26
N ILE A 474 -9.69 19.22 -14.00
CA ILE A 474 -8.59 19.73 -13.21
C ILE A 474 -7.50 18.67 -13.14
N LEU A 475 -6.31 19.03 -13.57
CA LEU A 475 -5.08 18.26 -13.43
C LEU A 475 -4.16 18.99 -12.47
N ARG A 476 -3.72 18.34 -11.38
CA ARG A 476 -2.76 18.92 -10.44
C ARG A 476 -1.54 18.03 -10.29
N ILE A 477 -0.39 18.59 -10.64
CA ILE A 477 0.92 17.95 -10.48
C ILE A 477 1.79 18.76 -9.52
N TYR A 478 2.79 18.13 -8.95
CA TYR A 478 3.79 18.82 -8.14
C TYR A 478 5.17 18.19 -8.27
N ASN A 479 6.20 18.98 -7.99
CA ASN A 479 7.58 18.53 -7.84
C ASN A 479 7.91 18.45 -6.34
N PRO A 480 8.17 17.26 -5.77
CA PRO A 480 8.46 17.11 -4.36
C PRO A 480 9.91 17.45 -3.97
N THR A 481 10.77 17.81 -4.92
CA THR A 481 12.22 17.94 -4.71
C THR A 481 12.68 19.40 -4.74
N ASP A 482 13.92 19.61 -4.29
CA ASP A 482 14.63 20.89 -4.28
C ASP A 482 15.29 21.25 -5.63
N LYS A 483 15.01 20.47 -6.68
CA LYS A 483 15.56 20.66 -8.02
C LYS A 483 14.45 20.96 -9.00
N ASP A 484 14.67 21.92 -9.89
CA ASP A 484 13.75 22.20 -10.99
C ASP A 484 13.60 20.98 -11.89
N SER A 485 12.40 20.78 -12.41
CA SER A 485 12.07 19.70 -13.34
C SER A 485 11.23 20.23 -14.51
N THR A 486 11.03 19.40 -15.51
CA THR A 486 10.14 19.65 -16.64
C THR A 486 9.17 18.50 -16.79
N ALA A 487 7.88 18.82 -16.81
CA ALA A 487 6.82 17.87 -17.12
C ALA A 487 6.47 17.96 -18.61
N LYS A 488 6.38 16.82 -19.29
CA LYS A 488 5.78 16.72 -20.62
C LYS A 488 4.42 16.05 -20.51
N LEU A 489 3.37 16.79 -20.87
CA LEU A 489 1.99 16.35 -20.76
C LEU A 489 1.40 16.09 -22.14
N ARG A 490 0.77 14.94 -22.35
CA ARG A 490 -0.01 14.65 -23.57
C ARG A 490 -1.42 14.22 -23.23
N LEU A 491 -2.37 15.05 -23.65
CA LEU A 491 -3.80 14.78 -23.51
C LEU A 491 -4.25 13.91 -24.70
N ASN A 492 -4.76 12.72 -24.43
CA ASN A 492 -5.21 11.78 -25.47
C ASN A 492 -6.71 11.93 -25.79
N PHE A 493 -7.23 13.15 -25.63
CA PHE A 493 -8.61 13.52 -25.91
C PHE A 493 -8.70 14.97 -26.41
N SER A 494 -9.73 15.25 -27.21
CA SER A 494 -10.00 16.59 -27.72
C SER A 494 -10.38 17.53 -26.58
N HIS A 495 -9.84 18.74 -26.63
CA HIS A 495 -10.09 19.80 -25.67
C HIS A 495 -10.02 21.15 -26.39
N LYS A 496 -10.75 22.13 -25.90
CA LYS A 496 -10.76 23.50 -26.43
C LYS A 496 -9.59 24.33 -25.93
N GLU A 497 -9.24 24.15 -24.66
CA GLU A 497 -8.23 24.97 -24.01
C GLU A 497 -7.53 24.20 -22.88
N PHE A 498 -6.21 24.40 -22.80
CA PHE A 498 -5.41 23.97 -21.66
C PHE A 498 -4.84 25.20 -20.96
N SER A 499 -5.23 25.44 -19.71
CA SER A 499 -4.85 26.64 -18.96
C SER A 499 -4.14 26.31 -17.66
N LEU A 500 -3.08 27.07 -17.34
CA LEU A 500 -2.59 27.17 -15.96
C LEU A 500 -3.67 27.83 -15.11
N ALA A 501 -3.92 27.30 -13.91
CA ALA A 501 -4.94 27.76 -12.99
C ALA A 501 -4.40 27.87 -11.55
N LYS A 502 -5.10 28.65 -10.73
CA LYS A 502 -4.91 28.67 -9.27
C LYS A 502 -5.42 27.37 -8.66
N LEU A 503 -5.11 27.13 -7.38
CA LEU A 503 -5.70 26.01 -6.62
C LEU A 503 -7.24 26.10 -6.54
N SER A 504 -7.79 27.31 -6.61
CA SER A 504 -9.22 27.61 -6.71
C SER A 504 -9.83 27.39 -8.10
N GLU A 505 -9.08 26.77 -9.03
CA GLU A 505 -9.50 26.46 -10.40
C GLU A 505 -9.72 27.68 -11.33
N GLU A 506 -9.46 28.89 -10.83
CA GLU A 506 -9.47 30.13 -11.62
C GLU A 506 -8.31 30.13 -12.62
N LYS A 507 -8.63 30.32 -13.91
CA LYS A 507 -7.64 30.37 -14.99
C LYS A 507 -6.69 31.55 -14.82
N ILE A 508 -5.42 31.33 -15.14
CA ILE A 508 -4.36 32.34 -15.15
C ILE A 508 -3.93 32.65 -16.58
N LYS A 509 -3.56 31.62 -17.34
CA LYS A 509 -3.14 31.76 -18.73
C LYS A 509 -3.34 30.46 -19.51
N SER A 510 -3.72 30.58 -20.77
CA SER A 510 -3.76 29.50 -21.74
C SER A 510 -2.33 29.06 -22.09
N LEU A 511 -2.17 27.79 -22.41
CA LEU A 511 -0.94 27.15 -22.80
C LEU A 511 -1.16 26.48 -24.14
N GLU A 512 -0.18 26.60 -25.02
CA GLU A 512 -0.20 25.96 -26.33
C GLU A 512 0.70 24.71 -26.33
N PRO A 513 0.32 23.64 -27.04
CA PRO A 513 1.18 22.48 -27.20
C PRO A 513 2.36 22.80 -28.13
N GLU A 514 3.44 22.03 -27.97
CA GLU A 514 4.53 21.96 -28.95
C GLU A 514 4.06 21.28 -30.24
N SER A 515 4.89 21.32 -31.29
CA SER A 515 4.57 20.76 -32.62
C SER A 515 4.28 19.25 -32.62
N ASP A 516 4.74 18.53 -31.59
CA ASP A 516 4.51 17.09 -31.41
C ASP A 516 3.24 16.78 -30.58
N GLY A 517 2.51 17.82 -30.15
CA GLY A 517 1.29 17.73 -29.36
C GLY A 517 1.51 17.62 -27.85
N TYR A 518 2.75 17.73 -27.36
CA TYR A 518 3.04 17.75 -25.92
C TYR A 518 3.01 19.18 -25.36
N TYR A 519 2.53 19.32 -24.14
CA TYR A 519 2.73 20.52 -23.34
C TYR A 519 3.99 20.36 -22.50
N SER A 520 5.01 21.18 -22.77
CA SER A 520 6.23 21.23 -21.98
C SER A 520 6.12 22.29 -20.89
N ILE A 521 6.20 21.85 -19.64
CA ILE A 521 5.88 22.65 -18.48
C ILE A 521 7.08 22.65 -17.54
N ALA A 522 7.68 23.81 -17.31
CA ALA A 522 8.65 23.98 -16.24
C ALA A 522 7.94 23.80 -14.88
N VAL A 523 8.45 22.89 -14.05
CA VAL A 523 7.96 22.62 -12.70
C VAL A 523 9.12 22.90 -11.72
N PRO A 524 9.25 24.14 -11.24
CA PRO A 524 10.29 24.50 -10.30
C PRO A 524 10.29 23.64 -9.03
N ALA A 525 11.40 23.65 -8.31
CA ALA A 525 11.53 23.02 -7.00
C ALA A 525 10.32 23.31 -6.10
N PHE A 526 9.76 22.27 -5.48
CA PHE A 526 8.60 22.32 -4.57
C PHE A 526 7.32 22.93 -5.14
N LYS A 527 7.23 23.14 -6.47
CA LYS A 527 6.08 23.82 -7.07
C LYS A 527 4.90 22.87 -7.24
N ILE A 528 3.73 23.35 -6.83
CA ILE A 528 2.43 22.75 -7.17
C ILE A 528 1.85 23.54 -8.36
N LEU A 529 1.47 22.83 -9.41
CA LEU A 529 0.84 23.39 -10.60
C LEU A 529 -0.54 22.76 -10.80
N THR A 530 -1.54 23.60 -11.01
CA THR A 530 -2.90 23.18 -11.33
C THR A 530 -3.23 23.65 -12.74
N PHE A 531 -3.85 22.79 -13.52
CA PHE A 531 -4.30 23.08 -14.87
C PHE A 531 -5.80 22.84 -14.98
N LYS A 532 -6.49 23.70 -15.73
CA LYS A 532 -7.88 23.51 -16.14
C LYS A 532 -7.91 23.19 -17.64
N ILE A 533 -8.50 22.05 -17.98
CA ILE A 533 -8.69 21.56 -19.34
C ILE A 533 -10.17 21.72 -19.68
N GLU A 534 -10.52 22.56 -20.65
CA GLU A 534 -11.91 22.72 -21.09
C GLU A 534 -12.22 21.81 -22.28
N LEU A 535 -13.32 21.06 -22.18
CA LEU A 535 -13.72 20.04 -23.16
C LEU A 535 -14.46 20.62 -24.37
#